data_AF-A0A090WMU1-F1
#
_entry.id   AF-A0A090WMU1-F1
#
_cell.length_a   1.000
_cell.length_b   1.000
_cell.length_c   1.000
_cell.angle_alpha   90.00
_cell.angle_beta   90.00
_cell.angle_gamma   90.00
#
_symmetry.space_group_name_H-M   'P 1'
#
loop_
_entity.id
_entity.type
_entity.pdbx_description
1 polymer ?
#
loop_
_entity_poly.entity_id
_entity_poly.type
_entity_poly.pdbx_seq_one_letter_code
_entity_poly.pdbx_strand_id
1 'polypeptide(L)'
;MTSDIVGTWQLTANLSDPGDGSGSFQSVSSNKTITFNADGTFTSNGDVCDMSITTSTNTNGTYNTTDKTINANCGTTNLPISYTIDNLTMDISYFCIEACQSRYRKIN
;
A
#
# COMPACT_ATOMS: atom_id res chain seq x y z
N MET A 1 -4.68 13.17 -18.46
CA MET A 1 -4.50 11.73 -18.23
C MET A 1 -4.72 11.49 -16.74
N THR A 2 -5.78 10.79 -16.36
CA THR A 2 -6.02 10.38 -14.97
C THR A 2 -5.01 9.28 -14.62
N SER A 3 -4.24 9.46 -13.55
CA SER A 3 -3.28 8.45 -13.08
C SER A 3 -4.01 7.19 -12.62
N ASP A 4 -3.56 5.99 -13.03
CA ASP A 4 -4.23 4.71 -12.74
C ASP A 4 -4.43 4.45 -11.24
N ILE A 5 -3.58 5.06 -10.39
CA ILE A 5 -3.65 4.98 -8.93
C ILE A 5 -4.87 5.70 -8.33
N VAL A 6 -5.41 6.72 -8.99
CA VAL A 6 -6.52 7.52 -8.42
C VAL A 6 -7.75 6.64 -8.24
N GLY A 7 -8.32 6.64 -7.04
CA GLY A 7 -9.44 5.79 -6.66
C GLY A 7 -9.27 5.17 -5.26
N THR A 8 -10.19 4.29 -4.91
CA THR A 8 -10.19 3.59 -3.62
C THR A 8 -9.76 2.14 -3.81
N TRP A 9 -8.87 1.69 -2.94
CA TRP A 9 -8.23 0.39 -2.99
C TRP A 9 -8.43 -0.34 -1.65
N GLN A 10 -8.86 -1.60 -1.68
CA GLN A 10 -9.04 -2.42 -0.48
C GLN A 10 -7.94 -3.46 -0.36
N LEU A 11 -7.42 -3.66 0.86
CA LEU A 11 -6.42 -4.68 1.14
C LEU A 11 -7.00 -6.09 0.93
N THR A 12 -6.26 -6.94 0.21
CA THR A 12 -6.71 -8.30 -0.14
C THR A 12 -5.71 -9.39 0.22
N ALA A 13 -4.41 -9.09 0.25
CA ALA A 13 -3.38 -10.05 0.62
C ALA A 13 -2.11 -9.37 1.14
N ASN A 14 -1.28 -10.11 1.87
CA ASN A 14 0.08 -9.72 2.25
C ASN A 14 1.08 -10.78 1.81
N LEU A 15 2.29 -10.35 1.50
CA LEU A 15 3.45 -11.21 1.25
C LEU A 15 4.54 -10.83 2.25
N SER A 16 5.04 -11.82 2.97
CA SER A 16 6.22 -11.73 3.82
C SER A 16 7.09 -12.93 3.49
N ASP A 17 8.25 -12.70 2.87
CA ASP A 17 9.21 -13.75 2.53
C ASP A 17 10.18 -13.97 3.71
N PRO A 18 10.44 -15.22 4.13
CA PRO A 18 11.36 -15.51 5.25
C PRO A 18 12.85 -15.49 4.84
N GLY A 19 13.18 -15.34 3.56
CA GLY A 19 14.55 -15.20 3.05
C GLY A 19 15.07 -16.39 2.26
N ASP A 20 14.21 -17.38 2.01
CA ASP A 20 14.50 -18.54 1.15
C ASP A 20 13.83 -18.43 -0.23
N GLY A 21 13.09 -17.34 -0.49
CA GLY A 21 12.37 -17.12 -1.74
C GLY A 21 11.03 -17.88 -1.83
N SER A 22 10.55 -18.48 -0.73
CA SER A 22 9.26 -19.19 -0.70
C SER A 22 8.07 -18.26 -0.45
N GLY A 23 8.30 -16.96 -0.26
CA GLY A 23 7.27 -15.97 0.05
C GLY A 23 6.21 -15.92 -1.05
N SER A 24 4.94 -15.92 -0.64
CA SER A 24 3.82 -15.75 -1.57
C SER A 24 2.70 -14.97 -0.91
N PHE A 25 1.89 -14.30 -1.73
CA PHE A 25 0.74 -13.55 -1.25
C PHE A 25 -0.27 -14.48 -0.58
N GLN A 26 -0.54 -14.21 0.70
CA GLN A 26 -1.58 -14.85 1.48
C GLN A 26 -2.78 -13.91 1.60
N SER A 27 -3.96 -14.40 1.23
CA SER A 27 -5.21 -13.63 1.33
C SER A 27 -5.49 -13.22 2.78
N VAL A 28 -5.98 -12.01 2.98
CA VAL A 28 -6.38 -11.49 4.29
C VAL A 28 -7.83 -11.03 4.26
N SER A 29 -8.52 -11.16 5.40
CA SER A 29 -9.83 -10.55 5.61
C SER A 29 -9.63 -9.18 6.27
N SER A 30 -9.83 -8.10 5.52
CA SER A 30 -9.58 -6.74 6.00
C SER A 30 -10.57 -5.73 5.40
N ASN A 31 -10.98 -4.77 6.24
CA ASN A 31 -11.73 -3.60 5.81
C ASN A 31 -10.81 -2.38 5.56
N LYS A 32 -9.48 -2.58 5.55
CA LYS A 32 -8.51 -1.52 5.30
C LYS A 32 -8.59 -1.07 3.85
N THR A 33 -8.77 0.24 3.68
CA THR A 33 -8.82 0.92 2.39
C THR A 33 -7.85 2.07 2.33
N ILE A 34 -7.38 2.38 1.12
CA ILE A 34 -6.58 3.56 0.80
C ILE A 34 -7.27 4.27 -0.37
N THR A 35 -7.48 5.57 -0.24
CA THR A 35 -8.01 6.42 -1.31
C THR A 35 -6.94 7.39 -1.76
N PHE A 36 -6.54 7.30 -3.02
CA PHE A 36 -5.62 8.24 -3.67
C PHE A 36 -6.41 9.31 -4.42
N ASN A 37 -6.19 10.57 -4.05
CA ASN A 37 -6.91 11.73 -4.58
C ASN A 37 -6.15 12.33 -5.77
N ALA A 38 -6.87 12.89 -6.74
CA ALA A 38 -6.26 13.48 -7.94
C ALA A 38 -5.31 14.67 -7.68
N ASP A 39 -5.30 15.22 -6.46
CA ASP A 39 -4.41 16.30 -6.02
C ASP A 39 -3.04 15.82 -5.52
N GLY A 40 -2.76 14.51 -5.57
CA GLY A 40 -1.49 13.92 -5.11
C GLY A 40 -1.47 13.53 -3.63
N THR A 41 -2.60 13.64 -2.92
CA THR A 41 -2.74 13.18 -1.54
C THR A 41 -3.39 11.81 -1.44
N PHE A 42 -3.26 11.15 -0.28
CA PHE A 42 -4.04 9.96 0.04
C PHE A 42 -4.54 9.96 1.48
N THR A 43 -5.61 9.21 1.73
CA THR A 43 -6.08 8.86 3.07
C THR A 43 -6.30 7.35 3.18
N SER A 44 -6.08 6.79 4.37
CA SER A 44 -6.38 5.41 4.69
C SER A 44 -7.08 5.32 6.03
N ASN A 45 -8.02 4.38 6.14
CA ASN A 45 -8.65 4.02 7.41
C ASN A 45 -7.79 3.03 8.23
N GLY A 46 -6.56 2.73 7.79
CA GLY A 46 -5.61 1.86 8.48
C GLY A 46 -4.18 2.32 8.25
N ASP A 47 -3.22 1.63 8.87
CA ASP A 47 -1.83 2.08 8.87
C ASP A 47 -1.13 1.69 7.56
N VAL A 48 -0.72 2.67 6.75
CA VAL A 48 -0.01 2.42 5.48
C VAL A 48 1.49 2.23 5.69
N CYS A 49 2.01 2.46 6.89
CA CYS A 49 3.44 2.42 7.19
C CYS A 49 4.01 1.02 7.34
N ASP A 50 3.14 0.03 7.50
CA ASP A 50 3.47 -1.38 7.58
C ASP A 50 2.41 -2.24 6.88
N MET A 51 2.55 -3.56 6.97
CA MET A 51 1.62 -4.54 6.41
C MET A 51 0.40 -4.82 7.31
N SER A 52 0.07 -3.94 8.26
CA SER A 52 -1.09 -4.12 9.13
C SER A 52 -2.38 -4.28 8.33
N ILE A 53 -3.22 -5.22 8.76
CA ILE A 53 -4.54 -5.48 8.18
C ILE A 53 -5.66 -4.76 8.93
N THR A 54 -5.34 -4.04 10.01
CA THR A 54 -6.33 -3.40 10.89
C THR A 54 -6.72 -2.01 10.40
N THR A 55 -7.83 -1.51 10.92
CA THR A 55 -8.36 -0.16 10.66
C THR A 55 -8.31 0.73 11.90
N SER A 56 -7.39 0.46 12.82
CA SER A 56 -7.33 1.14 14.13
C SER A 56 -6.58 2.47 14.09
N THR A 57 -5.66 2.62 13.15
CA THR A 57 -4.77 3.78 13.02
C THR A 57 -4.90 4.33 11.62
N ASN A 58 -5.48 5.51 11.47
CA ASN A 58 -5.59 6.13 10.15
C ASN A 58 -4.25 6.74 9.75
N THR A 59 -3.84 6.52 8.51
CA THR A 59 -2.65 7.14 7.92
C THR A 59 -3.05 7.98 6.71
N ASN A 60 -2.33 9.07 6.48
CA ASN A 60 -2.48 9.93 5.32
C ASN A 60 -1.11 10.36 4.81
N GLY A 61 -1.07 11.02 3.66
CA GLY A 61 0.18 11.53 3.11
C GLY A 61 0.04 11.92 1.65
N THR A 62 1.15 11.82 0.92
CA THR A 62 1.21 12.12 -0.51
C THR A 62 1.74 10.94 -1.30
N TYR A 63 1.55 10.96 -2.62
CA TYR A 63 2.11 9.96 -3.51
C TYR A 63 2.70 10.61 -4.76
N ASN A 64 3.67 9.95 -5.38
CA ASN A 64 4.31 10.40 -6.60
C ASN A 64 4.09 9.37 -7.72
N THR A 65 3.58 9.84 -8.87
CA THR A 65 3.23 8.99 -10.02
C THR A 65 4.40 8.72 -10.95
N THR A 66 5.43 9.58 -10.92
CA THR A 66 6.68 9.45 -11.67
C THR A 66 7.60 8.46 -10.98
N ASP A 67 7.85 8.67 -9.69
CA ASP A 67 8.80 7.87 -8.90
C ASP A 67 8.15 6.60 -8.31
N LYS A 68 6.82 6.46 -8.44
CA LYS A 68 6.04 5.34 -7.89
C LYS A 68 6.24 5.14 -6.38
N THR A 69 6.22 6.24 -5.63
CA THR A 69 6.41 6.26 -4.17
C THR A 69 5.19 6.75 -3.41
N ILE A 70 5.06 6.30 -2.16
CA ILE A 70 4.08 6.78 -1.18
C ILE A 70 4.87 7.42 -0.03
N ASN A 71 4.58 8.68 0.25
CA ASN A 71 5.10 9.40 1.41
C ASN A 71 4.01 9.44 2.47
N ALA A 72 3.93 8.37 3.26
CA ALA A 72 2.98 8.24 4.35
C ALA A 72 3.49 8.96 5.61
N ASN A 73 2.57 9.58 6.35
CA ASN A 73 2.87 10.24 7.62
C ASN A 73 3.01 9.20 8.75
N CYS A 74 4.16 8.53 8.81
CA CYS A 74 4.45 7.41 9.70
C CYS A 74 5.05 7.79 11.06
N GLY A 75 4.81 9.03 11.50
CA GLY A 75 5.44 9.57 12.71
C GLY A 75 6.95 9.73 12.54
N THR A 76 7.74 9.11 13.43
CA THR A 76 9.20 9.23 13.45
C THR A 76 9.93 8.32 12.46
N THR A 77 9.22 7.38 11.84
CA THR A 77 9.83 6.34 11.01
C THR A 77 9.32 6.48 9.57
N ASN A 78 10.06 7.20 8.73
CA ASN A 78 9.76 7.27 7.30
C ASN A 78 10.70 6.33 6.54
N LEU A 79 10.31 5.06 6.47
CA LEU A 79 10.93 4.11 5.54
C LEU A 79 10.37 4.33 4.13
N PRO A 80 11.16 4.06 3.08
CA PRO A 80 10.68 4.20 1.71
C PRO A 80 9.56 3.20 1.44
N ILE A 81 8.47 3.70 0.87
CA ILE A 81 7.32 2.91 0.41
C ILE A 81 7.16 3.16 -1.09
N SER A 82 7.11 2.09 -1.86
CA SER A 82 6.88 2.15 -3.31
C SER A 82 5.65 1.34 -3.68
N TYR A 83 5.14 1.54 -4.89
CA TYR A 83 4.00 0.77 -5.39
C TYR A 83 4.15 0.40 -6.86
N THR A 84 3.47 -0.67 -7.26
CA THR A 84 3.24 -1.03 -8.66
C THR A 84 1.75 -1.21 -8.89
N ILE A 85 1.30 -0.97 -10.12
CA ILE A 85 -0.09 -1.17 -10.53
C ILE A 85 -0.09 -2.02 -11.79
N ASP A 86 -0.88 -3.09 -11.75
CA ASP A 86 -1.26 -3.87 -12.92
C ASP A 86 -2.80 -3.94 -12.96
N ASN A 87 -3.38 -3.19 -13.88
CA ASN A 87 -4.83 -3.05 -14.06
C ASN A 87 -5.55 -2.61 -12.76
N LEU A 88 -6.27 -3.53 -12.11
CA LEU A 88 -7.05 -3.28 -10.89
C LEU A 88 -6.34 -3.77 -9.63
N THR A 89 -5.07 -4.18 -9.73
CA THR A 89 -4.27 -4.69 -8.62
C THR A 89 -3.12 -3.72 -8.35
N MET A 90 -2.91 -3.38 -7.08
CA MET A 90 -1.79 -2.56 -6.63
C MET A 90 -1.01 -3.29 -5.55
N ASP A 91 0.30 -3.39 -5.72
CA ASP A 91 1.20 -3.94 -4.72
C ASP A 91 2.03 -2.81 -4.12
N ILE A 92 1.82 -2.54 -2.82
CA ILE A 92 2.64 -1.65 -2.03
C ILE A 92 3.81 -2.46 -1.46
N SER A 93 5.04 -1.99 -1.68
CA SER A 93 6.27 -2.62 -1.21
C SER A 93 6.88 -1.81 -0.07
N TYR A 94 7.31 -2.52 0.96
CA TYR A 94 7.92 -1.96 2.16
C TYR A 94 9.42 -2.26 2.17
N PHE A 95 10.18 -1.40 2.86
CA PHE A 95 11.59 -1.67 3.08
C PHE A 95 11.77 -2.88 4.01
N CYS A 96 12.27 -3.98 3.44
CA CYS A 96 12.64 -5.22 4.12
C CYS A 96 13.90 -5.80 3.45
N ILE A 97 14.63 -6.67 4.15
CA ILE A 97 15.77 -7.40 3.57
C ILE A 97 15.25 -8.37 2.50
N GLU A 98 14.14 -9.03 2.81
CA GLU A 98 13.35 -9.87 1.91
C GLU A 98 12.09 -9.15 1.37
N ALA A 99 11.30 -9.81 0.53
CA ALA A 99 10.07 -9.22 0.00
C ALA A 99 9.00 -9.05 1.09
N CYS A 100 8.55 -7.79 1.27
CA CYS A 100 7.42 -7.40 2.12
C CYS A 100 6.44 -6.56 1.30
N GLN A 101 5.24 -7.08 1.04
CA GLN A 101 4.27 -6.40 0.21
C GLN A 101 2.84 -6.53 0.73
N SER A 102 2.04 -5.49 0.53
CA SER A 102 0.59 -5.51 0.72
C SER A 102 -0.09 -5.31 -0.62
N ARG A 103 -1.00 -6.23 -0.96
CA ARG A 103 -1.74 -6.25 -2.22
C ARG A 103 -3.15 -5.73 -2.03
N TYR A 104 -3.51 -4.79 -2.87
CA TYR A 104 -4.78 -4.12 -2.88
C TYR A 104 -5.53 -4.32 -4.20
N ARG A 105 -6.85 -4.32 -4.13
CA ARG A 105 -7.75 -4.33 -5.28
C ARG A 105 -8.48 -3.00 -5.38
N LYS A 106 -8.55 -2.42 -6.57
CA LYS A 106 -9.37 -1.22 -6.82
C LYS A 106 -10.84 -1.57 -6.68
N ILE A 107 -11.57 -0.78 -5.91
CA ILE A 107 -13.01 -0.96 -5.66
C ILE A 107 -13.86 0.21 -6.15
N ASN A 108 -13.26 1.39 -6.38
CA ASN A 108 -13.89 2.58 -6.97
C ASN A 108 -12.86 3.40 -7.77
#